data_AF-A0A8J7YEH6-F1
#
_entry.id   AF-A0A8J7YEH6-F1
#
_cell.length_a   1.000
_cell.length_b   1.000
_cell.length_c   1.000
_cell.angle_alpha   90.00
_cell.angle_beta   90.00
_cell.angle_gamma   90.00
#
_symmetry.space_group_name_H-M   'P 1'
#
loop_
_entity.id
_entity.type
_entity.pdbx_description
1 polymer ?
#
loop_
_entity_poly.entity_id
_entity_poly.type
_entity_poly.pdbx_seq_one_letter_code
_entity_poly.pdbx_strand_id
1 'polypeptide(L)'
;MTDEVIEDLTTLTTKQQAMLKVLADADGEALWGVEIRKRLKQDYNIDLTRNGMNGVFRSNSRYPKYMTEIKWVDEDEIDSNTKHVSHRLKSKYIDKVRKQLQ
;
A
#
# COMPACT_ATOMS: atom_id res chain seq x y z
N MET A 1 -20.53 -11.12 19.37
CA MET A 1 -19.14 -10.86 18.97
C MET A 1 -18.98 -11.47 17.60
N THR A 2 -18.99 -10.66 16.54
CA THR A 2 -18.69 -11.17 15.20
C THR A 2 -17.23 -11.57 15.20
N ASP A 3 -16.94 -12.86 14.98
CA ASP A 3 -15.62 -13.32 14.59
C ASP A 3 -15.14 -12.42 13.46
N GLU A 4 -14.24 -11.48 13.75
CA GLU A 4 -13.50 -10.81 12.69
C GLU A 4 -12.75 -11.91 11.99
N VAL A 5 -13.21 -12.31 10.80
CA VAL A 5 -12.48 -13.22 9.92
C VAL A 5 -11.05 -12.71 9.86
N ILE A 6 -10.13 -13.41 10.54
CA ILE A 6 -8.73 -13.02 10.61
C ILE A 6 -8.17 -13.31 9.23
N GLU A 7 -8.28 -12.31 8.36
CA GLU A 7 -7.87 -12.45 6.97
C GLU A 7 -6.37 -12.72 6.88
N ASP A 8 -5.97 -13.87 6.34
CA ASP A 8 -4.56 -14.23 6.23
C ASP A 8 -3.87 -13.40 5.13
N LEU A 9 -2.98 -12.48 5.56
CA LEU A 9 -2.27 -11.58 4.66
C LEU A 9 -1.18 -12.30 3.86
N THR A 10 -0.73 -13.49 4.29
CA THR A 10 0.29 -14.29 3.58
C THR A 10 -0.22 -14.84 2.25
N THR A 11 -1.55 -14.91 2.08
CA THR A 11 -2.20 -15.30 0.82
C THR A 11 -2.15 -14.21 -0.26
N LEU A 12 -1.75 -12.99 0.10
CA LEU A 12 -1.58 -11.89 -0.87
C LEU A 12 -0.34 -12.10 -1.72
N THR A 13 -0.30 -11.51 -2.90
CA THR A 13 0.90 -11.53 -3.75
C THR A 13 2.08 -10.82 -3.07
N THR A 14 3.32 -11.20 -3.40
CA THR A 14 4.53 -10.57 -2.85
C THR A 14 4.52 -9.04 -2.98
N LYS A 15 4.04 -8.52 -4.11
CA LYS A 15 3.92 -7.06 -4.34
C LYS A 15 2.90 -6.41 -3.41
N GLN A 16 1.76 -7.07 -3.17
CA GLN A 16 0.75 -6.59 -2.22
C GLN A 16 1.28 -6.63 -0.79
N GLN A 17 1.94 -7.72 -0.40
CA GLN A 17 2.55 -7.85 0.93
C GLN A 17 3.59 -6.76 1.17
N ALA A 18 4.53 -6.57 0.24
CA ALA A 18 5.56 -5.54 0.35
C ALA A 18 4.97 -4.13 0.43
N MET A 19 3.91 -3.84 -0.34
CA MET A 19 3.24 -2.55 -0.27
C MET A 19 2.53 -2.34 1.07
N LEU A 20 1.96 -3.40 1.66
CA LEU A 20 1.42 -3.34 3.02
C LEU A 20 2.52 -3.13 4.07
N LYS A 21 3.69 -3.78 3.93
CA LYS A 21 4.83 -3.58 4.84
C LYS A 21 5.28 -2.12 4.83
N VAL A 22 5.53 -1.54 3.64
CA VAL A 22 5.89 -0.12 3.47
C VAL A 22 4.89 0.84 4.15
N LEU A 23 3.58 0.56 4.05
CA LEU A 23 2.56 1.39 4.68
C LEU A 23 2.41 1.16 6.19
N ALA A 24 2.70 -0.05 6.67
CA ALA A 24 2.77 -0.32 8.10
C ALA A 24 4.01 0.32 8.73
N ASP A 25 5.12 0.41 8.00
CA ASP A 25 6.34 1.12 8.42
C ASP A 25 6.11 2.64 8.49
N ALA A 26 5.18 3.17 7.69
CA ALA A 26 4.71 4.55 7.77
C ALA A 26 3.78 4.84 8.96
N ASP A 27 3.48 3.84 9.79
CA ASP A 27 2.72 3.96 11.05
C ASP A 27 1.40 4.75 10.95
N GLY A 28 0.68 4.56 9.85
CA GLY A 28 -0.60 5.22 9.63
C GLY A 28 -0.49 6.62 9.03
N GLU A 29 0.70 7.07 8.61
CA GLU A 29 0.86 8.18 7.69
C GLU A 29 0.41 7.79 6.28
N ALA A 30 -0.01 8.79 5.50
CA ALA A 30 -0.33 8.59 4.10
C ALA A 30 0.95 8.75 3.28
N LEU A 31 1.26 7.77 2.43
CA LEU A 31 2.38 7.84 1.51
C LEU A 31 1.91 8.05 0.07
N TRP A 32 2.66 8.84 -0.68
CA TRP A 32 2.43 9.01 -2.11
C TRP A 32 2.89 7.79 -2.90
N GLY A 33 2.22 7.53 -4.02
CA GLY A 33 2.59 6.39 -4.86
C GLY A 33 4.07 6.39 -5.33
N VAL A 34 4.68 7.57 -5.49
CA VAL A 34 6.12 7.69 -5.79
C VAL A 34 6.99 7.29 -4.59
N GLU A 35 6.61 7.69 -3.37
CA GLU A 35 7.34 7.38 -2.14
C GLU A 35 7.29 5.89 -1.86
N ILE A 36 6.12 5.27 -2.05
CA ILE A 36 5.95 3.83 -1.92
C ILE A 36 6.88 3.08 -2.87
N ARG A 37 6.94 3.48 -4.16
CA ARG A 37 7.86 2.85 -5.12
C ARG A 37 9.33 3.02 -4.70
N LYS A 38 9.69 4.21 -4.22
CA LYS A 38 11.05 4.50 -3.75
C LYS A 38 11.42 3.59 -2.56
N ARG A 39 10.55 3.50 -1.55
CA ARG A 39 10.73 2.62 -0.38
C ARG A 39 10.75 1.14 -0.75
N LEU A 40 9.84 0.69 -1.64
CA LEU A 40 9.86 -0.69 -2.16
C LEU A 40 11.20 -1.05 -2.80
N LYS A 41 11.78 -0.12 -3.57
CA LYS A 41 13.08 -0.35 -4.20
C LYS A 41 14.22 -0.35 -3.18
N GLN A 42 14.20 0.58 -2.23
CA GLN A 42 15.28 0.78 -1.25
C GLN A 42 15.28 -0.29 -0.16
N ASP A 43 14.11 -0.57 0.43
CA ASP A 43 13.98 -1.38 1.65
C ASP A 43 13.70 -2.86 1.33
N TYR A 44 13.09 -3.13 0.17
CA TYR A 44 12.64 -4.47 -0.22
C TYR A 44 13.26 -4.98 -1.52
N ASN A 45 14.12 -4.19 -2.18
CA ASN A 45 14.69 -4.49 -3.50
C ASN A 45 13.64 -4.86 -4.58
N ILE A 46 12.42 -4.31 -4.46
CA ILE A 46 11.32 -4.54 -5.40
C ILE A 46 11.19 -3.36 -6.33
N ASP A 47 11.41 -3.61 -7.61
CA ASP A 47 11.14 -2.62 -8.66
C ASP A 47 9.66 -2.68 -9.06
N LEU A 48 8.87 -1.73 -8.56
CA LEU A 48 7.47 -1.62 -8.89
C LEU A 48 7.25 -0.48 -9.89
N THR A 49 6.99 -0.83 -11.15
CA THR A 49 6.66 0.18 -12.16
C THR A 49 5.33 0.86 -11.86
N ARG A 50 5.09 2.05 -12.43
CA ARG A 50 3.78 2.73 -12.37
C ARG A 50 2.62 1.82 -12.80
N ASN A 51 2.80 1.07 -13.89
CA ASN A 51 1.80 0.12 -14.37
C ASN A 51 1.63 -1.08 -13.43
N GLY A 52 2.71 -1.57 -12.84
CA GLY A 52 2.66 -2.62 -11.82
C GLY A 52 1.90 -2.17 -10.58
N MET A 53 2.11 -0.93 -10.15
CA MET A 53 1.40 -0.29 -9.06
C MET A 53 -0.10 -0.19 -9.35
N ASN A 54 -0.51 0.26 -10.54
CA ASN A 54 -1.92 0.25 -10.96
C ASN A 54 -2.54 -1.16 -10.93
N GLY A 55 -1.76 -2.19 -11.22
CA GLY A 55 -2.18 -3.60 -11.11
C GLY A 55 -2.51 -4.01 -9.68
N VAL A 56 -1.78 -3.48 -8.69
CA VAL A 56 -2.08 -3.69 -7.26
C VAL A 56 -3.37 -2.96 -6.85
N PHE A 57 -3.74 -1.87 -7.53
CA PHE A 57 -4.93 -1.05 -7.23
C PHE A 57 -6.22 -1.44 -7.92
N ARG A 58 -6.21 -2.34 -8.90
CA ARG A 58 -7.43 -2.68 -9.65
C ARG A 58 -8.57 -3.08 -8.71
N SER A 59 -9.80 -2.73 -9.08
CA SER A 59 -11.03 -2.97 -8.30
C SER A 59 -11.25 -4.43 -7.90
N ASN A 60 -10.73 -5.38 -8.68
CA ASN A 60 -10.79 -6.81 -8.38
C ASN A 60 -9.66 -7.31 -7.46
N SER A 61 -8.72 -6.44 -7.08
CA SER A 61 -7.68 -6.79 -6.14
C SER A 61 -8.20 -6.72 -4.71
N ARG A 62 -7.69 -7.59 -3.85
CA ARG A 62 -7.95 -7.54 -2.41
C ARG A 62 -7.28 -6.33 -1.74
N TYR A 63 -6.53 -5.50 -2.46
CA TYR A 63 -5.68 -4.49 -1.83
C TYR A 63 -6.44 -3.24 -1.30
N PRO A 64 -7.39 -2.63 -2.03
CA PRO A 64 -8.10 -1.42 -1.58
C PRO A 64 -8.84 -1.57 -0.24
N LYS A 65 -9.27 -2.79 0.14
CA LYS A 65 -10.01 -3.01 1.40
C LYS A 65 -9.21 -2.64 2.65
N TYR A 66 -7.88 -2.67 2.56
CA TYR A 66 -6.99 -2.36 3.68
C TYR A 66 -6.72 -0.86 3.83
N MET A 67 -7.09 -0.04 2.85
CA MET A 67 -6.78 1.39 2.80
C MET A 67 -7.89 2.22 3.45
N THR A 68 -7.52 3.28 4.17
CA THR A 68 -8.45 4.23 4.81
C THR A 68 -8.87 5.34 3.85
N GLU A 69 -7.91 5.89 3.10
CA GLU A 69 -8.13 6.96 2.13
C GLU A 69 -7.24 6.74 0.90
N ILE A 70 -7.82 7.08 -0.26
CA ILE A 70 -7.14 7.20 -1.55
C ILE A 70 -7.41 8.65 -1.98
N LYS A 71 -6.51 9.58 -1.68
CA LYS A 71 -6.64 10.97 -2.15
C LYS A 71 -5.89 11.14 -3.46
N TRP A 72 -6.59 11.67 -4.44
CA TRP A 72 -6.02 12.09 -5.71
C TRP A 72 -5.63 13.55 -5.57
N VAL A 73 -4.38 13.87 -5.87
CA VAL A 73 -3.96 15.25 -6.04
C VAL A 73 -3.70 15.45 -7.53
N ASP A 74 -4.41 16.42 -8.11
CA ASP A 74 -4.13 16.87 -9.46
C ASP A 74 -2.75 17.55 -9.47
N GLU A 75 -2.02 17.30 -10.54
CA GLU A 75 -0.62 17.70 -10.78
C GLU A 75 -0.28 19.06 -10.17
N ASP A 76 0.75 19.11 -9.29
CA ASP A 76 1.66 20.26 -9.17
C ASP A 76 2.78 20.12 -8.12
N GLU A 77 2.69 19.23 -7.11
CA GLU A 77 3.67 19.27 -5.99
C GLU A 77 4.86 18.29 -6.05
N ILE A 78 4.79 17.22 -6.85
CA ILE A 78 5.73 16.08 -6.70
C ILE A 78 6.50 15.74 -7.99
N ASP A 79 5.82 15.73 -9.14
CA ASP A 79 6.38 15.48 -10.46
C ASP A 79 5.37 16.04 -11.48
N SER A 80 5.72 17.13 -12.15
CA SER A 80 4.83 18.09 -12.84
C SER A 80 4.08 17.56 -14.08
N ASN A 81 3.70 16.30 -14.11
CA ASN A 81 3.02 15.67 -15.26
C ASN A 81 2.31 14.34 -14.93
N THR A 82 2.05 14.05 -13.64
CA THR A 82 1.35 12.82 -13.27
C THR A 82 0.48 12.99 -12.03
N LYS A 83 -0.81 12.65 -12.15
CA LYS A 83 -1.71 12.44 -11.01
C LYS A 83 -1.13 11.42 -10.04
N HIS A 84 -0.97 11.82 -8.78
CA HIS A 84 -0.54 10.95 -7.71
C HIS A 84 -1.70 10.58 -6.79
N VAL A 85 -1.59 9.39 -6.22
CA VAL A 85 -2.52 8.86 -5.25
C VAL A 85 -1.78 8.71 -3.93
N SER A 86 -2.37 9.21 -2.84
CA SER A 86 -1.92 8.88 -1.50
C SER A 86 -2.56 7.58 -1.03
N HIS A 87 -1.80 6.81 -0.26
CA HIS A 87 -2.23 5.55 0.31
C HIS A 87 -2.00 5.58 1.80
N ARG A 88 -3.05 5.26 2.55
CA ARG A 88 -3.00 5.14 4.00
C ARG A 88 -3.55 3.81 4.44
N LEU A 89 -2.78 3.02 5.17
CA LEU A 89 -3.24 1.77 5.76
C LEU A 89 -4.22 2.05 6.92
N LYS A 90 -5.30 1.26 7.04
CA LYS A 90 -6.15 1.31 8.24
C LYS A 90 -5.34 0.87 9.44
N SER A 91 -5.41 1.64 10.53
CA SER A 91 -4.68 1.40 11.78
C SER A 91 -4.85 -0.03 12.28
N LYS A 92 -6.06 -0.60 12.19
CA LYS A 92 -6.35 -1.98 12.59
C LYS A 92 -5.56 -3.06 11.84
N TYR A 93 -4.95 -2.74 10.69
CA TYR A 93 -4.12 -3.66 9.93
C TYR A 93 -2.61 -3.45 10.14
N ILE A 94 -2.17 -2.35 10.78
CA ILE A 94 -0.73 -2.07 10.98
C ILE A 94 -0.06 -3.19 11.77
N ASP A 95 -0.57 -3.47 12.98
CA ASP A 95 -0.03 -4.54 13.84
C ASP A 95 -0.13 -5.91 13.17
N LYS A 96 -1.19 -6.12 12.39
CA LYS A 96 -1.41 -7.39 11.68
C LYS A 96 -0.37 -7.61 10.60
N VAL A 97 -0.05 -6.57 9.83
CA VAL A 97 1.01 -6.61 8.81
C VAL A 97 2.35 -6.93 9.47
N ARG A 98 2.71 -6.21 10.54
CA ARG A 98 3.97 -6.42 11.27
C ARG A 98 4.10 -7.83 11.85
N LYS A 99 2.98 -8.46 12.25
CA LYS A 99 2.97 -9.81 12.83
C LYS A 99 2.97 -10.92 11.78
N GLN A 100 2.18 -10.80 10.71
CA GLN A 100 2.00 -11.87 9.72
C GLN A 100 3.01 -11.82 8.57
N LEU A 101 3.53 -10.63 8.27
CA LEU A 101 4.41 -10.39 7.14
C LEU A 101 5.80 -9.97 7.61
N GLN A 102 6.37 -10.62 8.64
CA GLN A 102 7.79 -10.42 8.99
C GLN A 102 8.68 -10.73 7.77
#